data_AF-A0A6N4DPJ1-F1
#
_entry.id   AF-A0A6N4DPJ1-F1
#
_cell.length_a   1.000
_cell.length_b   1.000
_cell.length_c   1.000
_cell.angle_alpha   90.00
_cell.angle_beta   90.00
_cell.angle_gamma   90.00
#
_symmetry.space_group_name_H-M   'P 1'
#
loop_
_entity.id
_entity.type
_entity.pdbx_description
1 polymer ?
#
loop_
_entity_poly.entity_id
_entity_poly.type
_entity_poly.pdbx_seq_one_letter_code
_entity_poly.pdbx_strand_id
1 'polypeptide(L)'
;MDVHVCLSETLPVEKSSSKPRHTDVALNDLARYSHHRGAISNRRIVSLDDGVRFRYKDNADDGATKTLRLSGEEFIRRLVQHILPKGFMRMRHYGFLANCCRQRKRGVLLAALEQEIEEQSKRERTCEVPAIQQCPKCHKGRLHLIRELAPQRWEGVGLPAV
;
A
#
# COMPACT_ATOMS: atom_id res chain seq x y z
N MET A 1 43.16 -38.30 -13.57
CA MET A 1 41.80 -38.01 -14.09
C MET A 1 41.26 -36.89 -13.25
N ASP A 2 41.73 -35.69 -13.59
CA ASP A 2 41.45 -34.43 -12.93
C ASP A 2 40.06 -33.94 -13.32
N VAL A 3 39.21 -33.73 -12.33
CA VAL A 3 37.93 -33.03 -12.52
C VAL A 3 38.10 -31.63 -11.93
N HIS A 4 38.33 -30.70 -12.85
CA HIS A 4 38.33 -29.26 -12.61
C HIS A 4 37.02 -28.80 -11.93
N VAL A 5 37.18 -28.04 -10.85
CA VAL A 5 36.12 -27.23 -10.24
C VAL A 5 35.95 -25.96 -11.08
N CYS A 6 34.83 -25.82 -11.79
CA CYS A 6 34.43 -24.56 -12.40
C CYS A 6 33.67 -23.71 -11.36
N LEU A 7 34.29 -22.59 -10.99
CA LEU A 7 33.64 -21.43 -10.37
C LEU A 7 32.51 -20.95 -11.28
N SER A 8 31.27 -20.96 -10.80
CA SER A 8 30.19 -20.19 -11.43
C SER A 8 30.02 -18.87 -10.68
N GLU A 9 30.43 -17.83 -11.40
CA GLU A 9 30.33 -16.43 -11.11
C GLU A 9 28.88 -16.00 -10.78
N THR A 10 28.81 -14.97 -9.95
CA THR A 10 27.61 -14.17 -9.66
C THR A 10 26.97 -13.65 -10.95
N LEU A 11 25.77 -14.13 -11.29
CA LEU A 11 24.94 -13.49 -12.31
C LEU A 11 24.13 -12.34 -11.70
N PRO A 12 24.06 -11.19 -12.39
CA PRO A 12 23.35 -10.01 -11.92
C PRO A 12 21.84 -10.21 -12.01
N VAL A 13 21.12 -9.81 -10.97
CA VAL A 13 19.66 -9.68 -11.03
C VAL A 13 19.33 -8.52 -11.95
N GLU A 14 19.07 -8.82 -13.23
CA GLU A 14 18.51 -7.86 -14.18
C GLU A 14 17.15 -7.39 -13.67
N LYS A 15 17.07 -6.10 -13.34
CA LYS A 15 15.81 -5.43 -13.03
C LYS A 15 15.08 -5.17 -14.34
N SER A 16 14.20 -6.08 -14.74
CA SER A 16 13.32 -5.84 -15.87
C SER A 16 12.39 -4.66 -15.56
N SER A 17 12.46 -3.65 -16.41
CA SER A 17 11.67 -2.41 -16.37
C SER A 17 10.23 -2.65 -16.82
N SER A 18 9.52 -3.60 -16.19
CA SER A 18 8.07 -3.75 -16.39
C SER A 18 7.32 -2.81 -15.46
N LYS A 19 6.35 -2.05 -16.02
CA LYS A 19 5.46 -1.15 -15.26
C LYS A 19 4.84 -1.94 -14.09
N PRO A 20 4.96 -1.47 -12.83
CA PRO A 20 4.53 -2.25 -11.67
C PRO A 20 3.04 -2.54 -11.76
N ARG A 21 2.65 -3.79 -11.48
CA ARG A 21 1.24 -4.19 -11.42
C ARG A 21 0.55 -3.37 -10.32
N HIS A 22 -0.76 -3.11 -10.46
CA HIS A 22 -1.52 -2.30 -9.49
C HIS A 22 -1.36 -2.79 -8.04
N THR A 23 -1.23 -4.11 -7.85
CA THR A 23 -0.95 -4.76 -6.57
C THR A 23 0.43 -4.43 -6.02
N ASP A 24 1.48 -4.35 -6.85
CA ASP A 24 2.82 -3.95 -6.42
C ASP A 24 2.86 -2.48 -5.97
N VAL A 25 2.08 -1.62 -6.62
CA VAL A 25 1.94 -0.21 -6.24
C VAL A 25 1.24 -0.09 -4.88
N ALA A 26 0.09 -0.76 -4.71
CA ALA A 26 -0.65 -0.76 -3.46
C ALA A 26 0.16 -1.35 -2.29
N LEU A 27 0.90 -2.44 -2.53
CA LEU A 27 1.79 -3.04 -1.54
C LEU A 27 2.96 -2.11 -1.18
N ASN A 28 3.54 -1.41 -2.17
CA ASN A 28 4.61 -0.46 -1.92
C ASN A 28 4.10 0.74 -1.11
N ASP A 29 2.91 1.24 -1.41
CA ASP A 29 2.29 2.32 -0.66
C ASP A 29 2.02 1.90 0.79
N LEU A 30 1.36 0.75 1.00
CA LEU A 30 1.10 0.23 2.34
C LEU A 30 2.38 -0.06 3.11
N ALA A 31 3.41 -0.60 2.45
CA ALA A 31 4.72 -0.85 3.04
C ALA A 31 5.38 0.46 3.53
N ARG A 32 5.28 1.57 2.78
CA ARG A 32 5.82 2.87 3.23
C ARG A 32 5.17 3.36 4.52
N TYR A 33 3.87 3.13 4.69
CA TYR A 33 3.13 3.53 5.89
C TYR A 33 3.39 2.61 7.10
N SER A 34 3.63 1.32 6.87
CA SER A 34 3.76 0.31 7.93
C SER A 34 5.20 -0.02 8.34
N HIS A 35 6.18 0.13 7.45
CA HIS A 35 7.59 -0.22 7.71
C HIS A 35 8.50 0.98 7.99
N HIS A 36 8.28 2.10 7.30
CA HIS A 36 9.30 3.15 7.14
C HIS A 36 9.11 4.41 7.98
N ARG A 37 7.90 4.67 8.50
CA ARG A 37 7.59 5.91 9.22
C ARG A 37 7.64 5.69 10.73
N GLY A 38 8.77 6.01 11.35
CA GLY A 38 8.80 6.38 12.78
C GLY A 38 8.42 7.85 12.96
N ALA A 39 8.23 8.29 14.19
CA ALA A 39 7.81 9.66 14.54
C ALA A 39 8.69 10.73 13.89
N ILE A 40 9.99 10.71 14.19
CA ILE A 40 11.02 11.57 13.65
C ILE A 40 12.38 11.02 14.08
N SER A 41 13.43 11.15 13.24
CA SER A 41 14.79 10.77 13.63
C SER A 41 15.54 11.97 14.22
N ASN A 42 16.43 11.73 15.17
CA ASN A 42 17.20 12.80 15.83
C ASN A 42 17.97 13.68 14.84
N ARG A 43 18.50 13.11 13.74
CA ARG A 43 19.18 13.86 12.67
C ARG A 43 18.32 14.91 11.97
N ARG A 44 16.99 14.83 12.12
CA ARG A 44 16.06 15.83 11.57
C ARG A 44 15.86 17.01 12.51
N ILE A 45 16.20 16.90 13.79
CA ILE A 45 16.15 18.02 14.74
C ILE A 45 17.30 18.96 14.41
N VAL A 46 16.97 20.24 14.20
CA VAL A 46 17.91 21.29 13.81
C VAL A 46 18.32 22.12 15.02
N SER A 47 17.39 22.40 15.93
CA SER A 47 17.65 23.20 17.14
C SER A 47 16.54 23.04 18.17
N LEU A 48 16.88 23.36 19.41
CA LEU A 48 16.05 23.30 20.61
C LEU A 48 16.24 24.62 21.36
N ASP A 49 15.38 25.60 21.07
CA ASP A 49 15.36 26.90 21.76
C ASP A 49 14.01 27.02 22.51
N ASP A 50 13.20 28.08 22.31
CA ASP A 50 11.81 28.15 22.79
C ASP A 50 10.85 27.26 21.97
N GLY A 51 11.30 26.07 21.60
CA GLY A 51 10.60 25.13 20.74
C GLY A 51 11.55 24.22 19.96
N VAL A 52 10.96 23.25 19.29
CA VAL A 52 11.70 22.26 18.49
C VAL A 52 11.62 22.64 17.02
N ARG A 53 12.78 22.88 16.40
CA ARG A 53 12.88 23.03 14.94
C ARG A 53 13.37 21.73 14.33
N PHE A 54 12.65 21.22 13.33
CA PHE A 54 13.03 19.98 12.66
C PHE A 54 12.69 19.98 11.17
N ARG A 55 13.47 19.20 10.41
CA ARG A 55 13.27 18.98 8.97
C ARG A 55 12.25 17.88 8.72
N TYR A 56 11.33 18.12 7.79
CA TYR A 56 10.35 17.14 7.34
C TYR A 56 10.29 17.10 5.80
N LYS A 57 9.78 15.98 5.27
CA LYS A 57 9.55 15.79 3.85
C LYS A 57 8.09 16.12 3.55
N ASP A 58 7.86 17.15 2.76
CA ASP A 58 6.54 17.58 2.35
C ASP A 58 6.10 16.77 1.12
N ASN A 59 5.18 15.82 1.32
CA ASN A 59 4.75 14.95 0.21
C ASN A 59 3.73 15.64 -0.71
N ALA A 60 3.18 16.79 -0.32
CA ALA A 60 2.32 17.60 -1.19
C ALA A 60 3.14 18.43 -2.18
N ASP A 61 4.41 18.70 -1.84
CA ASP A 61 5.32 19.55 -2.61
C ASP A 61 6.52 18.73 -3.12
N ASP A 62 6.22 17.72 -3.95
CA ASP A 62 7.17 16.79 -4.59
C ASP A 62 8.23 16.17 -3.66
N GLY A 63 7.94 16.07 -2.36
CA GLY A 63 8.90 15.55 -1.41
C GLY A 63 10.02 16.53 -1.05
N ALA A 64 9.81 17.83 -1.20
CA ALA A 64 10.73 18.87 -0.75
C ALA A 64 11.04 18.71 0.75
N THR A 65 12.28 18.99 1.13
CA THR A 65 12.69 19.00 2.55
C THR A 65 12.51 20.41 3.10
N LYS A 66 11.58 20.57 4.05
CA LYS A 66 11.25 21.84 4.70
C LYS A 66 11.54 21.78 6.19
N THR A 67 11.62 22.93 6.85
CA THR A 67 11.82 23.03 8.31
C THR A 67 10.56 23.56 8.96
N LEU A 68 10.12 22.90 10.04
CA LEU A 68 8.99 23.33 10.86
C LEU A 68 9.45 23.62 12.29
N ARG A 69 8.90 24.67 12.90
CA ARG A 69 9.03 24.95 14.34
C ARG A 69 7.73 24.60 15.04
N LEU A 70 7.81 23.80 16.11
CA LEU A 70 6.69 23.52 17.01
C LEU A 70 7.08 23.90 18.45
N SER A 71 6.09 24.14 19.30
CA SER A 71 6.32 24.17 20.75
C SER A 71 6.81 22.79 21.23
N GLY A 72 7.51 22.75 22.37
CA GLY A 72 7.95 21.49 22.97
C GLY A 72 6.78 20.55 23.27
N GLU A 73 5.68 21.09 23.78
CA GLU A 73 4.45 20.35 24.09
C GLU A 73 3.85 19.70 22.85
N GLU A 74 3.66 20.45 21.77
CA GLU A 74 3.07 19.93 20.54
C GLU A 74 4.01 18.90 19.87
N PHE A 75 5.32 19.10 19.96
CA PHE A 75 6.29 18.13 19.48
C PHE A 75 6.19 16.80 20.25
N ILE A 76 6.15 16.83 21.58
CA ILE A 76 6.00 15.63 22.41
C ILE A 76 4.65 14.95 22.16
N ARG A 77 3.55 15.71 22.09
CA ARG A 77 2.20 15.19 21.80
C ARG A 77 2.17 14.43 20.48
N ARG A 78 2.83 14.94 19.43
CA ARG A 78 2.96 14.24 18.13
C ARG A 78 3.90 13.05 18.22
N LEU A 79 4.98 13.15 18.99
CA LEU A 79 5.94 12.06 19.16
C LEU A 79 5.29 10.83 19.81
N VAL A 80 4.51 11.03 20.86
CA VAL A 80 3.85 9.95 21.61
C VAL A 80 2.82 9.20 20.75
N GLN A 81 2.13 9.87 19.83
CA GLN A 81 1.19 9.22 18.89
C GLN A 81 1.86 8.16 18.00
N HIS A 82 3.18 8.19 17.86
CA HIS A 82 3.94 7.23 17.06
C HIS A 82 4.57 6.11 17.89
N ILE A 83 4.40 6.13 19.22
CA ILE A 83 4.87 5.07 20.11
C ILE A 83 3.76 4.01 20.19
N LEU A 84 4.10 2.78 19.82
CA LEU A 84 3.16 1.67 19.93
C LEU A 84 2.93 1.33 21.42
N PRO A 85 1.68 1.13 21.87
CA PRO A 85 1.40 0.67 23.23
C PRO A 85 2.06 -0.68 23.54
N LYS A 86 2.24 -0.97 24.83
CA LYS A 86 2.83 -2.24 25.27
C LYS A 86 2.01 -3.42 24.75
N GLY A 87 2.70 -4.44 24.23
CA GLY A 87 2.08 -5.62 23.61
C GLY A 87 1.86 -5.50 22.10
N PHE A 88 2.02 -4.31 21.51
CA PHE A 88 1.97 -4.13 20.06
C PHE A 88 3.37 -4.15 19.44
N MET A 89 3.53 -4.91 18.36
CA MET A 89 4.74 -4.92 17.53
C MET A 89 4.51 -4.16 16.24
N ARG A 90 5.55 -3.47 15.75
CA ARG A 90 5.52 -2.89 14.40
C ARG A 90 5.40 -4.01 13.37
N MET A 91 4.57 -3.79 12.34
CA MET A 91 4.29 -4.77 11.27
C MET A 91 5.56 -5.37 10.64
N ARG A 92 6.65 -4.61 10.57
CA ARG A 92 7.97 -5.05 10.07
C ARG A 92 8.68 -6.14 10.85
N HIS A 93 8.23 -6.40 12.07
CA HIS A 93 8.82 -7.39 12.96
C HIS A 93 7.93 -8.61 13.14
N TYR A 94 6.74 -8.64 12.52
CA TYR A 94 5.77 -9.71 12.73
C TYR A 94 5.16 -10.23 11.42
N GLY A 95 4.65 -11.47 11.46
CA GLY A 95 3.87 -12.06 10.39
C GLY A 95 4.68 -12.41 9.14
N PHE A 96 4.07 -12.19 7.96
CA PHE A 96 4.68 -12.49 6.67
C PHE A 96 5.54 -11.35 6.11
N LEU A 97 5.38 -10.13 6.66
CA LEU A 97 6.13 -8.94 6.27
C LEU A 97 7.42 -8.74 7.09
N ALA A 98 7.71 -9.64 8.03
CA ALA A 98 8.93 -9.59 8.82
C ALA A 98 10.17 -9.76 7.94
N ASN A 99 11.18 -8.90 8.10
CA ASN A 99 12.35 -8.85 7.21
C ASN A 99 13.05 -10.20 6.99
N CYS A 100 13.16 -11.03 8.03
CA CYS A 100 13.81 -12.34 7.96
C CYS A 100 13.10 -13.35 7.05
N CYS A 101 11.77 -13.23 6.90
CA CYS A 101 10.98 -14.17 6.11
C CYS A 101 10.23 -13.53 4.93
N ARG A 102 10.30 -12.20 4.78
CA ARG A 102 9.53 -11.43 3.80
C ARG A 102 9.77 -11.92 2.38
N GLN A 103 11.02 -12.14 1.97
CA GLN A 103 11.33 -12.62 0.62
C GLN A 103 10.71 -13.99 0.34
N ARG A 104 10.90 -14.95 1.26
CA ARG A 104 10.35 -16.30 1.12
C ARG A 104 8.82 -16.31 1.15
N LYS A 105 8.20 -15.59 2.10
CA LYS A 105 6.74 -15.58 2.27
C LYS A 105 6.01 -14.74 1.21
N ARG A 106 6.67 -13.75 0.59
CA ARG A 106 6.08 -12.94 -0.49
C ARG A 106 5.69 -13.79 -1.69
N GLY A 107 6.57 -14.70 -2.14
CA GLY A 107 6.26 -15.57 -3.28
C GLY A 107 5.04 -16.46 -3.02
N VAL A 108 4.99 -17.06 -1.84
CA VAL A 108 3.86 -17.90 -1.40
C VAL A 108 2.55 -17.09 -1.36
N LEU A 109 2.59 -15.87 -0.83
CA LEU A 109 1.40 -15.03 -0.72
C LEU A 109 0.88 -14.59 -2.11
N LEU A 110 1.77 -14.24 -3.04
CA LEU A 110 1.39 -13.83 -4.38
C LEU A 110 0.76 -14.99 -5.16
N ALA A 111 1.32 -16.19 -5.07
CA ALA A 111 0.75 -17.37 -5.70
C ALA A 111 -0.64 -17.71 -5.14
N ALA A 112 -0.83 -17.62 -3.81
CA ALA A 112 -2.13 -17.83 -3.18
C ALA A 112 -3.17 -16.76 -3.60
N LEU A 113 -2.75 -15.50 -3.74
CA LEU A 113 -3.62 -14.43 -4.23
C LEU A 113 -4.01 -14.62 -5.70
N GLU A 114 -3.09 -15.04 -6.55
CA GLU A 114 -3.38 -15.34 -7.96
C GLU A 114 -4.40 -16.49 -8.09
N GLN A 115 -4.26 -17.53 -7.25
CA GLN A 115 -5.24 -18.62 -7.19
C GLN A 115 -6.62 -18.14 -6.74
N GLU A 116 -6.69 -17.34 -5.68
CA GLU A 116 -7.97 -16.81 -5.20
C GLU A 116 -8.63 -15.91 -6.26
N ILE A 117 -7.87 -15.05 -6.95
CA ILE A 117 -8.41 -14.20 -8.03
C ILE A 117 -8.97 -15.06 -9.17
N GLU A 118 -8.27 -16.12 -9.57
CA GLU A 118 -8.77 -17.04 -10.60
C GLU A 118 -10.04 -17.76 -10.13
N GLU A 119 -10.09 -18.23 -8.88
CA GLU A 119 -11.28 -18.87 -8.31
C GLU A 119 -12.48 -17.92 -8.20
N GLN A 120 -12.25 -16.67 -7.76
CA GLN A 120 -13.27 -15.63 -7.73
C GLN A 120 -13.79 -15.32 -9.14
N SER A 121 -12.90 -15.18 -10.12
CA SER A 121 -13.32 -14.97 -11.52
C SER A 121 -14.13 -16.15 -12.07
N LYS A 122 -13.83 -17.40 -11.66
CA LYS A 122 -14.65 -18.57 -12.00
C LYS A 122 -16.02 -18.51 -11.32
N ARG A 123 -16.09 -18.15 -10.04
CA ARG A 123 -17.35 -17.98 -9.30
C ARG A 123 -18.21 -16.87 -9.91
N GLU A 124 -17.63 -15.71 -10.22
CA GLU A 124 -18.32 -14.58 -10.86
C GLU A 124 -18.83 -14.93 -12.27
N ARG A 125 -18.09 -15.73 -13.06
CA ARG A 125 -18.58 -16.27 -14.34
C ARG A 125 -19.72 -17.29 -14.18
N THR A 126 -19.91 -17.84 -12.99
CA THR A 126 -20.98 -18.80 -12.67
C THR A 126 -22.17 -18.12 -11.97
N CYS A 127 -22.04 -16.85 -11.58
CA CYS A 127 -23.17 -16.06 -11.10
C CYS A 127 -24.10 -15.78 -12.29
N GLU A 128 -25.18 -16.55 -12.40
CA GLU A 128 -26.32 -16.16 -13.21
C GLU A 128 -26.75 -14.76 -12.76
N VAL A 129 -26.59 -13.76 -13.64
CA VAL A 129 -27.12 -12.41 -13.42
C VAL A 129 -28.57 -12.58 -12.98
N PRO A 130 -29.00 -12.03 -11.83
CA PRO A 130 -30.39 -12.15 -11.43
C PRO A 130 -31.19 -11.59 -12.58
N ALA A 131 -32.00 -12.46 -13.18
CA ALA A 131 -32.86 -12.11 -14.29
C ALA A 131 -33.99 -11.24 -13.73
N ILE A 132 -33.68 -10.01 -13.31
CA ILE A 132 -34.66 -8.97 -13.04
C ILE A 132 -35.17 -8.55 -14.42
N GLN A 133 -36.03 -9.40 -14.97
CA GLN A 133 -36.65 -9.21 -16.28
C GLN A 133 -37.80 -8.22 -16.19
N GLN A 134 -38.27 -7.86 -14.99
CA GLN A 134 -39.42 -7.00 -14.75
C GLN A 134 -39.04 -5.82 -13.84
N CYS A 135 -39.69 -4.67 -14.06
CA CYS A 135 -39.49 -3.50 -13.23
C CYS A 135 -39.87 -3.79 -11.76
N PRO A 136 -38.97 -3.61 -10.78
CA PRO A 136 -39.23 -3.93 -9.37
C PRO A 136 -40.27 -3.01 -8.71
N LYS A 137 -40.67 -1.91 -9.37
CA LYS A 137 -41.65 -0.95 -8.84
C LYS A 137 -43.08 -1.22 -9.32
N CYS A 138 -43.24 -1.68 -10.56
CA CYS A 138 -44.57 -1.83 -11.17
C CYS A 138 -44.84 -3.25 -11.71
N HIS A 139 -43.86 -4.15 -11.69
CA HIS A 139 -43.93 -5.53 -12.17
C HIS A 139 -44.45 -5.68 -13.61
N LYS A 140 -44.39 -4.60 -14.40
CA LYS A 140 -44.83 -4.54 -15.80
C LYS A 140 -43.66 -4.20 -16.71
N GLY A 141 -43.67 -4.77 -17.92
CA GLY A 141 -42.65 -4.53 -18.95
C GLY A 141 -41.37 -5.35 -18.74
N ARG A 142 -40.49 -5.32 -19.75
CA ARG A 142 -39.19 -6.01 -19.75
C ARG A 142 -38.06 -5.01 -19.56
N LEU A 143 -37.18 -5.23 -18.57
CA LEU A 143 -35.95 -4.46 -18.43
C LEU A 143 -34.92 -4.96 -19.45
N HIS A 144 -34.33 -4.05 -20.21
CA HIS A 144 -33.27 -4.35 -21.18
C HIS A 144 -31.94 -3.81 -20.66
N LEU A 145 -30.91 -4.66 -20.61
CA LEU A 145 -29.55 -4.22 -20.32
C LEU A 145 -29.06 -3.36 -21.49
N ILE A 146 -28.89 -2.05 -21.26
CA ILE A 146 -28.44 -1.12 -22.31
C ILE A 146 -26.91 -1.11 -22.38
N ARG A 147 -26.24 -1.02 -21.23
CA ARG A 147 -24.78 -1.09 -21.11
C ARG A 147 -24.35 -1.40 -19.69
N GLU A 148 -23.16 -1.99 -19.57
CA GLU A 148 -22.42 -2.03 -18.31
C GLU A 148 -21.60 -0.75 -18.16
N LEU A 149 -21.63 -0.16 -16.96
CA LEU A 149 -20.74 0.93 -16.60
C LEU A 149 -19.47 0.31 -16.03
N ALA A 150 -18.36 0.36 -16.77
CA ALA A 150 -17.07 0.00 -16.23
C ALA A 150 -16.77 0.87 -14.99
N PRO A 151 -16.15 0.32 -13.93
CA PRO A 151 -15.78 1.09 -12.75
C PRO A 151 -14.87 2.26 -13.17
N GLN A 152 -15.42 3.47 -13.17
CA GLN A 152 -14.65 4.67 -13.42
C GLN A 152 -13.96 5.07 -12.12
N ARG A 153 -12.65 5.32 -12.22
CA ARG A 153 -11.89 5.92 -11.11
C ARG A 153 -12.53 7.28 -10.83
N TRP A 154 -13.04 7.46 -9.61
CA TRP A 154 -13.59 8.74 -9.18
C TRP A 154 -12.47 9.79 -9.17
N GLU A 155 -12.41 10.60 -10.22
CA GLU A 155 -11.59 11.79 -10.30
C GLU A 155 -12.34 12.88 -9.53
N GLY A 156 -12.08 12.97 -8.22
CA GLY A 156 -12.89 13.77 -7.30
C GLY A 156 -13.16 15.18 -7.80
N VAL A 157 -14.37 15.42 -8.30
CA VAL A 157 -14.90 16.76 -8.49
C VAL A 157 -15.35 17.20 -7.10
N GLY A 158 -14.67 18.21 -6.56
CA GLY A 158 -14.96 18.77 -5.26
C GLY A 158 -16.45 19.06 -5.11
N LEU A 159 -17.03 18.61 -4.00
CA LEU A 159 -18.35 19.05 -3.56
C LEU A 159 -18.32 20.59 -3.52
N PRO A 160 -19.29 21.30 -4.13
CA PRO A 160 -19.41 22.73 -3.91
C PRO A 160 -19.61 22.95 -2.41
N ALA A 161 -18.83 23.87 -1.84
CA ALA A 161 -19.03 24.31 -0.48
C ALA A 161 -20.46 24.84 -0.33
N VAL A 162 -21.22 24.23 0.58
CA VAL A 162 -22.47 24.78 1.12
C VAL A 162 -22.11 25.61 2.34
#